data_AF-A0A3E3I6A9-F1
#
_entry.id   AF-A0A3E3I6A9-F1
#
_cell.length_a   1.000
_cell.length_b   1.000
_cell.length_c   1.000
_cell.angle_alpha   90.00
_cell.angle_beta   90.00
_cell.angle_gamma   90.00
#
_symmetry.space_group_name_H-M   'P 1'
#
loop_
_entity.id
_entity.type
_entity.pdbx_description
1 polymer ?
#
loop_
_entity_poly.entity_id
_entity_poly.type
_entity_poly.pdbx_seq_one_letter_code
_entity_poly.pdbx_strand_id
1 'polypeptide(L)'
;MSIIPRLLLNAGVQFGIAGLGITIVCILRKEKFTAFGLTRKNAGKAAVGTFLCFIPSICYIFASGQFDGYRPFSILVTNDVLAAGFPVSVLGMALIVIVWGFFEGFNYAVICEIIDRRYPSENQWLDYGAITCGIICLLFHPLSFSFWGIIELITTFIAIYGMLIVKKKTGNAWGCVLAFCFIWNAL
;
A
#
# COMPACT_ATOMS: atom_id res chain seq x y z
N MET A 1 -4.75 14.83 25.01
CA MET A 1 -3.35 14.40 24.75
C MET A 1 -2.88 15.11 23.48
N SER A 2 -1.65 15.63 23.42
CA SER A 2 -1.17 16.36 22.23
C SER A 2 -1.14 15.44 20.99
N ILE A 3 -1.49 15.98 19.81
CA ILE A 3 -1.54 15.22 18.56
C ILE A 3 -0.15 14.83 18.05
N ILE A 4 0.87 15.67 18.29
CA ILE A 4 2.22 15.47 17.73
C ILE A 4 2.84 14.15 18.21
N PRO A 5 2.90 13.83 19.53
CA PRO A 5 3.45 12.56 19.99
C PRO A 5 2.68 11.35 19.48
N ARG A 6 1.34 11.44 19.40
CA ARG A 6 0.50 10.36 18.86
C ARG A 6 0.81 10.11 17.39
N LEU A 7 0.89 11.16 16.58
CA LEU A 7 1.22 11.05 15.16
C LEU A 7 2.63 10.48 14.96
N LEU A 8 3.64 10.99 15.68
CA LEU A 8 5.01 10.51 15.56
C LEU A 8 5.17 9.05 15.98
N LEU A 9 4.48 8.63 17.04
CA LEU A 9 4.48 7.23 17.46
C LEU A 9 3.84 6.32 16.38
N ASN A 10 2.66 6.70 15.88
CA ASN A 10 1.98 5.94 14.82
C ASN A 10 2.85 5.88 13.54
N ALA A 11 3.42 7.01 13.14
CA ALA A 11 4.28 7.09 11.96
C ALA A 11 5.57 6.29 12.13
N GLY A 12 6.18 6.30 13.33
CA GLY A 12 7.36 5.52 13.64
C GLY A 12 7.10 4.02 13.58
N VAL A 13 5.98 3.55 14.14
CA VAL A 13 5.57 2.14 14.06
C VAL A 13 5.27 1.75 12.62
N GLN A 14 4.46 2.54 11.90
CA GLN A 14 4.10 2.23 10.51
C GLN A 14 5.33 2.23 9.60
N PHE A 15 6.21 3.22 9.72
CA PHE A 15 7.47 3.23 8.99
C PHE A 15 8.36 2.06 9.38
N GLY A 16 8.40 1.66 10.66
CA GLY A 16 9.13 0.48 11.11
C GLY A 16 8.68 -0.80 10.39
N ILE A 17 7.37 -1.02 10.28
CA ILE A 17 6.77 -2.21 9.65
C ILE A 17 6.91 -2.16 8.12
N ALA A 18 6.60 -1.01 7.51
CA ALA A 18 6.39 -0.91 6.07
C ALA A 18 7.43 -0.06 5.32
N GLY A 19 8.48 0.48 5.95
CA GLY A 19 9.43 1.37 5.26
C GLY A 19 10.89 1.18 5.67
N LEU A 20 11.16 0.89 6.94
CA LEU A 20 12.51 0.80 7.48
C LEU A 20 13.29 -0.35 6.86
N GLY A 21 12.68 -1.53 6.77
CA GLY A 21 13.31 -2.73 6.19
C GLY A 21 13.79 -2.50 4.76
N ILE A 22 12.91 -2.02 3.87
CA ILE A 22 13.28 -1.74 2.48
C ILE A 22 14.32 -0.63 2.36
N THR A 23 14.26 0.38 3.24
CA THR A 23 15.21 1.50 3.25
C THR A 23 16.60 1.00 3.60
N ILE A 24 16.72 0.21 4.68
CA ILE A 24 17.99 -0.41 5.09
C ILE A 24 18.54 -1.30 3.97
N VAL A 25 17.72 -2.18 3.40
CA VAL A 25 18.16 -3.07 2.32
C VAL A 25 18.66 -2.27 1.11
N CYS A 26 17.95 -1.22 0.70
CA CYS A 26 18.37 -0.35 -0.40
C CYS A 26 19.70 0.36 -0.12
N ILE A 27 19.88 0.89 1.11
CA ILE A 27 21.14 1.53 1.54
C ILE A 27 22.30 0.52 1.50
N LEU A 28 22.12 -0.66 2.11
CA LEU A 28 23.16 -1.69 2.18
C LEU A 28 23.55 -2.22 0.79
N ARG A 29 22.57 -2.33 -0.13
CA ARG A 29 22.80 -2.78 -1.52
C ARG A 29 23.18 -1.67 -2.48
N LYS A 30 23.21 -0.41 -2.01
CA LYS A 30 23.44 0.79 -2.83
C LYS A 30 22.45 0.92 -4.01
N GLU A 31 21.22 0.43 -3.81
CA GLU A 31 20.14 0.53 -4.80
C GLU A 31 19.29 1.77 -4.51
N LYS A 32 18.97 2.54 -5.56
CA LYS A 32 18.06 3.68 -5.45
C LYS A 32 16.61 3.18 -5.49
N PHE A 33 15.69 3.84 -4.80
CA PHE A 33 14.25 3.52 -4.92
C PHE A 33 13.73 3.60 -6.36
N THR A 34 14.31 4.47 -7.20
CA THR A 34 13.97 4.53 -8.63
C THR A 34 14.27 3.24 -9.39
N ALA A 35 15.17 2.39 -8.90
CA ALA A 35 15.46 1.07 -9.49
C ALA A 35 14.29 0.10 -9.37
N PHE A 36 13.34 0.33 -8.46
CA PHE A 36 12.16 -0.50 -8.25
C PHE A 36 10.91 0.02 -8.97
N GLY A 37 11.09 0.88 -9.98
CA GLY A 37 10.01 1.31 -10.87
C GLY A 37 9.36 2.65 -10.52
N LEU A 38 9.98 3.51 -9.70
CA LEU A 38 9.53 4.91 -9.58
C LEU A 38 9.95 5.70 -10.83
N THR A 39 9.21 5.52 -11.91
CA THR A 39 9.45 6.13 -13.22
C THR A 39 8.20 6.80 -13.77
N ARG A 40 8.35 7.74 -14.71
CA ARG A 40 7.20 8.33 -15.43
C ARG A 40 6.67 7.43 -16.54
N LYS A 41 7.51 6.53 -17.07
CA LYS A 41 7.13 5.62 -18.17
C LYS A 41 6.01 4.70 -17.71
N ASN A 42 4.93 4.59 -18.49
CA ASN A 42 3.74 3.77 -18.18
C ASN A 42 3.00 4.12 -16.87
N ALA A 43 3.25 5.27 -16.23
CA ALA A 43 2.63 5.61 -14.94
C ALA A 43 1.10 5.58 -15.01
N GLY A 44 0.50 6.14 -16.07
CA GLY A 44 -0.96 6.08 -16.28
C GLY A 44 -1.48 4.66 -16.46
N LYS A 45 -0.76 3.80 -17.19
CA LYS A 45 -1.14 2.38 -17.36
C LYS A 45 -1.07 1.63 -16.03
N ALA A 46 -0.06 1.92 -15.21
CA ALA A 46 0.06 1.33 -13.88
C ALA A 46 -1.05 1.80 -12.96
N ALA A 47 -1.37 3.09 -12.93
CA ALA A 47 -2.46 3.63 -12.14
C ALA A 47 -3.81 3.00 -12.52
N VAL A 48 -4.16 2.97 -13.81
CA VAL A 48 -5.42 2.37 -14.29
C VAL A 48 -5.45 0.87 -14.02
N GLY A 49 -4.37 0.14 -14.35
CA GLY A 49 -4.31 -1.30 -14.12
C GLY A 49 -4.45 -1.65 -12.64
N THR A 50 -3.77 -0.93 -11.75
CA THR A 50 -3.89 -1.14 -10.30
C THR A 50 -5.30 -0.82 -9.81
N PHE A 51 -5.90 0.29 -10.26
CA PHE A 51 -7.29 0.60 -9.92
C PHE A 51 -8.26 -0.54 -10.29
N LEU A 52 -8.11 -1.12 -11.49
CA LEU A 52 -8.94 -2.26 -11.92
C LEU A 52 -8.78 -3.47 -11.00
N CYS A 53 -7.59 -3.74 -10.48
CA CYS A 53 -7.35 -4.83 -9.52
C CYS A 53 -8.04 -4.62 -8.17
N PHE A 54 -8.34 -3.37 -7.80
CA PHE A 54 -9.05 -3.02 -6.57
C PHE A 54 -10.57 -3.04 -6.70
N ILE A 55 -11.12 -3.11 -7.93
CA ILE A 55 -12.58 -3.15 -8.15
C ILE A 55 -13.28 -4.22 -7.29
N PRO A 56 -12.78 -5.47 -7.17
CA PRO A 56 -13.43 -6.47 -6.32
C PRO A 56 -13.51 -6.05 -4.84
N SER A 57 -12.44 -5.43 -4.31
CA SER A 57 -12.39 -4.92 -2.93
C SER A 57 -13.32 -3.73 -2.74
N ILE A 58 -13.38 -2.82 -3.71
CA ILE A 58 -14.34 -1.70 -3.73
C ILE A 58 -15.77 -2.24 -3.71
N CYS A 59 -16.10 -3.17 -4.62
CA CYS A 59 -17.43 -3.80 -4.66
C CYS A 59 -17.78 -4.49 -3.34
N TYR A 60 -16.82 -5.17 -2.71
CA TYR A 60 -17.00 -5.77 -1.38
C TYR A 60 -17.41 -4.73 -0.34
N ILE A 61 -16.66 -3.62 -0.20
CA ILE A 61 -16.92 -2.57 0.80
C ILE A 61 -18.33 -1.99 0.64
N PHE A 62 -18.77 -1.75 -0.60
CA PHE A 62 -20.12 -1.28 -0.87
C PHE A 62 -21.19 -2.35 -0.59
N ALA A 63 -20.96 -3.59 -0.99
CA ALA A 63 -21.95 -4.67 -0.84
C ALA A 63 -22.10 -5.14 0.61
N SER A 64 -21.04 -5.07 1.42
CA SER A 64 -21.06 -5.40 2.84
C SER A 64 -21.64 -4.29 3.72
N GLY A 65 -21.86 -3.09 3.16
CA GLY A 65 -22.35 -1.92 3.88
C GLY A 65 -21.30 -1.24 4.77
N GLN A 66 -20.01 -1.53 4.56
CA GLN A 66 -18.91 -0.98 5.35
C GLN A 66 -18.44 0.41 4.90
N PHE A 67 -18.93 0.90 3.76
CA PHE A 67 -18.55 2.20 3.23
C PHE A 67 -18.99 3.36 4.15
N ASP A 68 -18.03 4.07 4.75
CA ASP A 68 -18.26 5.26 5.61
C ASP A 68 -17.83 6.59 4.94
N GLY A 69 -17.73 6.58 3.61
CA GLY A 69 -17.34 7.74 2.81
C GLY A 69 -15.86 7.74 2.41
N TYR A 70 -15.57 8.42 1.31
CA TYR A 70 -14.24 8.46 0.72
C TYR A 70 -13.38 9.58 1.33
N ARG A 71 -12.25 9.22 1.96
CA ARG A 71 -11.33 10.16 2.61
C ARG A 71 -9.86 9.80 2.29
N PRO A 72 -9.29 10.30 1.19
CA PRO A 72 -7.91 9.95 0.82
C PRO A 72 -6.91 10.44 1.89
N PHE A 73 -5.83 9.70 2.05
CA PHE A 73 -4.82 9.95 3.09
C PHE A 73 -5.38 9.92 4.52
N SER A 74 -6.38 9.06 4.77
CA SER A 74 -7.03 8.96 6.07
C SER A 74 -6.45 7.81 6.90
N ILE A 75 -6.01 8.15 8.10
CA ILE A 75 -5.63 7.22 9.16
C ILE A 75 -6.39 7.60 10.42
N LEU A 76 -6.27 6.76 11.46
CA LEU A 76 -6.98 6.93 12.74
C LEU A 76 -6.88 8.34 13.34
N VAL A 77 -5.77 9.06 13.11
CA VAL A 77 -5.52 10.39 13.69
C VAL A 77 -5.66 11.55 12.70
N THR A 78 -6.08 11.31 11.45
CA THR A 78 -6.12 12.36 10.40
C THR A 78 -7.01 13.53 10.77
N ASN A 79 -8.21 13.29 11.32
CA ASN A 79 -9.11 14.37 11.72
C ASN A 79 -8.50 15.26 12.82
N ASP A 80 -7.82 14.67 13.80
CA ASP A 80 -7.12 15.40 14.85
C ASP A 80 -5.95 16.22 14.28
N VAL A 81 -5.22 15.68 13.29
CA VAL A 81 -4.14 16.38 12.58
C VAL A 81 -4.67 17.59 11.83
N LEU A 82 -5.80 17.46 11.12
CA LEU A 82 -6.43 18.57 10.41
C LEU A 82 -6.95 19.63 11.38
N ALA A 83 -7.57 19.22 12.49
CA ALA A 83 -8.06 20.12 13.52
C ALA A 83 -6.96 20.89 14.26
N ALA A 84 -5.71 20.44 14.21
CA ALA A 84 -4.56 21.10 14.85
C ALA A 84 -4.17 22.44 14.20
N GLY A 85 -4.71 22.78 13.03
CA GLY A 85 -4.47 24.05 12.36
C GLY A 85 -3.07 24.17 11.75
N PHE A 86 -2.73 25.34 11.22
CA PHE A 86 -1.43 25.60 10.60
C PHE A 86 -0.36 25.91 11.66
N PRO A 87 0.88 25.38 11.56
CA PRO A 87 1.44 24.56 10.47
C PRO A 87 1.31 23.03 10.69
N VAL A 88 0.78 22.60 11.84
CA VAL A 88 0.78 21.19 12.26
C VAL A 88 0.02 20.30 11.28
N SER A 89 -1.13 20.76 10.79
CA SER A 89 -1.93 20.05 9.79
C SER A 89 -1.15 19.75 8.51
N VAL A 90 -0.43 20.73 7.95
CA VAL A 90 0.36 20.55 6.72
C VAL A 90 1.49 19.56 6.93
N LEU A 91 2.28 19.74 8.00
CA LEU A 91 3.40 18.84 8.31
C LEU A 91 2.91 17.43 8.65
N GLY A 92 1.80 17.32 9.38
CA GLY A 92 1.21 16.05 9.75
C GLY A 92 0.65 15.29 8.55
N MET A 93 -0.07 15.98 7.66
CA MET A 93 -0.55 15.37 6.42
C MET A 93 0.61 14.95 5.51
N ALA A 94 1.67 15.75 5.41
CA ALA A 94 2.87 15.37 4.66
C ALA A 94 3.50 14.08 5.20
N LEU A 95 3.60 13.96 6.53
CA LEU A 95 4.09 12.73 7.17
C LEU A 95 3.18 11.53 6.88
N ILE A 96 1.85 11.73 6.91
CA ILE A 96 0.88 10.67 6.59
C ILE A 96 1.05 10.18 5.15
N VAL A 97 1.13 11.10 4.19
CA VAL A 97 1.34 10.80 2.77
C VAL A 97 2.64 10.03 2.56
N ILE A 98 3.73 10.42 3.22
CA ILE A 98 5.03 9.75 3.10
C ILE A 98 4.97 8.33 3.67
N VAL A 99 4.40 8.14 4.88
CA VAL A 99 4.49 6.86 5.59
C VAL A 99 3.43 5.86 5.11
N TRP A 100 2.15 6.25 5.09
CA TRP A 100 1.05 5.36 4.69
C TRP A 100 0.79 5.38 3.18
N GLY A 101 0.94 6.53 2.53
CA GLY A 101 0.77 6.60 1.08
C GLY A 101 1.96 5.99 0.31
N PHE A 102 3.14 6.55 0.53
CA PHE A 102 4.34 6.15 -0.21
C PHE A 102 4.97 4.87 0.31
N PHE A 103 5.43 4.82 1.57
CA PHE A 103 6.20 3.66 2.05
C PHE A 103 5.37 2.38 2.06
N GLU A 104 4.13 2.41 2.55
CA GLU A 104 3.27 1.23 2.59
C GLU A 104 3.04 0.60 1.21
N GLY A 105 2.63 1.40 0.21
CA GLY A 105 2.42 0.91 -1.14
C GLY A 105 3.73 0.54 -1.86
N PHE A 106 4.78 1.34 -1.70
CA PHE A 106 6.07 1.10 -2.35
C PHE A 106 6.80 -0.13 -1.79
N ASN A 107 6.63 -0.42 -0.50
CA ASN A 107 7.19 -1.59 0.17
C ASN A 107 6.85 -2.89 -0.53
N TYR A 108 5.57 -3.07 -0.88
CA TYR A 108 5.14 -4.24 -1.64
C TYR A 108 5.89 -4.36 -2.97
N ALA A 109 6.09 -3.26 -3.70
CA ALA A 109 6.82 -3.28 -4.97
C ALA A 109 8.31 -3.66 -4.82
N VAL A 110 8.95 -3.22 -3.73
CA VAL A 110 10.36 -3.54 -3.43
C VAL A 110 10.50 -4.99 -2.97
N ILE A 111 9.70 -5.44 -2.00
CA ILE A 111 9.74 -6.81 -1.48
C ILE A 111 9.46 -7.81 -2.61
N CYS A 112 8.40 -7.57 -3.39
CA CYS A 112 8.05 -8.41 -4.53
C CYS A 112 9.23 -8.56 -5.50
N GLU A 113 9.91 -7.47 -5.84
CA GLU A 113 11.04 -7.53 -6.77
C GLU A 113 12.27 -8.22 -6.16
N ILE A 114 12.54 -8.05 -4.86
CA ILE A 114 13.63 -8.76 -4.19
C ILE A 114 13.38 -10.28 -4.20
N ILE A 115 12.15 -10.70 -3.89
CA ILE A 115 11.75 -12.11 -3.89
C ILE A 115 11.83 -12.68 -5.31
N ASP A 116 11.27 -11.98 -6.29
CA ASP A 116 11.27 -12.42 -7.70
C ASP A 116 12.68 -12.56 -8.29
N ARG A 117 13.61 -11.66 -7.92
CA ARG A 117 15.02 -11.78 -8.31
C ARG A 117 15.68 -13.02 -7.72
N ARG A 118 15.24 -13.47 -6.54
CA ARG A 118 15.78 -14.66 -5.86
C ARG A 118 15.10 -15.95 -6.32
N TYR A 119 13.80 -15.89 -6.57
CA TYR A 119 12.94 -17.01 -6.94
C TYR A 119 12.15 -16.63 -8.21
N PRO A 120 12.80 -16.63 -9.39
CA PRO A 120 12.12 -16.33 -10.64
C PRO A 120 11.10 -17.41 -10.96
N SER A 121 10.00 -17.01 -11.61
CA SER A 121 8.97 -17.91 -12.10
C SER A 121 8.73 -17.68 -13.58
N GLU A 122 8.67 -18.78 -14.34
CA GLU A 122 8.34 -18.74 -15.77
C GLU A 122 6.82 -18.57 -16.00
N ASN A 123 6.01 -18.96 -15.02
CA ASN A 123 4.56 -18.82 -15.09
C ASN A 123 4.15 -17.45 -14.54
N GLN A 124 3.59 -16.61 -15.41
CA GLN A 124 3.11 -15.26 -15.05
C GLN A 124 2.04 -15.24 -13.95
N TRP A 125 1.36 -16.37 -13.70
CA TRP A 125 0.36 -16.52 -12.64
C TRP A 125 0.95 -17.00 -11.31
N LEU A 126 2.15 -17.58 -11.31
CA LEU A 126 2.86 -18.05 -10.12
C LEU A 126 4.00 -17.09 -9.77
N ASP A 127 3.65 -15.82 -9.58
CA ASP A 127 4.58 -14.78 -9.18
C ASP A 127 4.83 -14.85 -7.66
N TYR A 128 5.99 -15.39 -7.27
CA TYR A 128 6.29 -15.64 -5.86
C TYR A 128 6.35 -14.35 -5.03
N GLY A 129 6.90 -13.27 -5.57
CA GLY A 129 6.91 -11.98 -4.90
C GLY A 129 5.50 -11.48 -4.62
N ALA A 130 4.63 -11.48 -5.63
CA ALA A 130 3.24 -11.02 -5.48
C ALA A 130 2.43 -11.92 -4.54
N ILE A 131 2.60 -13.25 -4.63
CA ILE A 131 1.95 -14.21 -3.72
C ILE A 131 2.39 -13.99 -2.28
N THR A 132 3.71 -13.87 -2.02
CA THR A 132 4.23 -13.62 -0.67
C THR A 132 3.70 -12.30 -0.12
N CYS A 133 3.72 -11.23 -0.92
CA CYS A 133 3.16 -9.94 -0.53
C CYS A 133 1.66 -10.01 -0.20
N GLY A 134 0.87 -10.70 -1.02
CA GLY A 134 -0.56 -10.93 -0.77
C GLY A 134 -0.79 -11.69 0.54
N ILE A 135 -0.06 -12.77 0.78
CA ILE A 135 -0.16 -13.57 2.03
C ILE A 135 0.21 -12.72 3.25
N ILE A 136 1.34 -12.00 3.19
CA ILE A 136 1.78 -11.15 4.30
C ILE A 136 0.73 -10.07 4.58
N CYS A 137 0.15 -9.45 3.55
CA CYS A 137 -0.92 -8.46 3.73
C CYS A 137 -2.10 -9.05 4.51
N LEU A 138 -2.56 -10.25 4.16
CA LEU A 138 -3.66 -10.91 4.88
C LEU A 138 -3.32 -11.21 6.34
N LEU A 139 -2.06 -11.50 6.68
CA LEU A 139 -1.65 -11.76 8.06
C LEU A 139 -1.73 -10.50 8.96
N PHE A 140 -1.65 -9.31 8.36
CA PHE A 140 -1.81 -8.03 9.06
C PHE A 140 -3.23 -7.47 8.97
N HIS A 141 -4.13 -8.12 8.24
CA HIS A 141 -5.52 -7.71 8.09
C HIS A 141 -6.41 -8.43 9.12
N PRO A 142 -7.48 -7.80 9.65
CA PRO A 142 -8.39 -8.49 10.57
C PRO A 142 -9.00 -9.74 9.95
N LEU A 143 -8.77 -10.90 10.58
CA LEU A 143 -9.26 -12.18 10.08
C LEU A 143 -10.69 -12.44 10.58
N SER A 144 -11.62 -12.59 9.64
CA SER A 144 -13.01 -12.98 9.91
C SER A 144 -13.41 -14.14 9.00
N PHE A 145 -13.96 -15.20 9.59
CA PHE A 145 -14.45 -16.38 8.85
C PHE A 145 -15.96 -16.32 8.55
N SER A 146 -16.57 -15.15 8.71
CA SER A 146 -17.93 -14.89 8.20
C SER A 146 -17.94 -14.86 6.67
N PHE A 147 -19.12 -14.91 6.04
CA PHE A 147 -19.24 -14.76 4.59
C PHE A 147 -18.51 -13.51 4.09
N TRP A 148 -18.83 -12.34 4.67
CA TRP A 148 -18.20 -11.08 4.28
C TRP A 148 -16.71 -11.04 4.60
N GLY A 149 -16.29 -11.60 5.74
CA GLY A 149 -14.88 -11.70 6.09
C GLY A 149 -14.07 -12.55 5.08
N ILE A 150 -14.61 -13.67 4.61
CA ILE A 150 -13.96 -14.48 3.57
C ILE A 150 -13.87 -13.71 2.24
N ILE A 151 -14.92 -12.98 1.86
CA ILE A 151 -14.91 -12.13 0.66
C ILE A 151 -13.87 -11.00 0.78
N GLU A 152 -13.74 -10.39 1.96
CA GLU A 152 -12.68 -9.40 2.25
C GLU A 152 -11.30 -9.97 2.01
N LEU A 153 -10.99 -11.13 2.59
CA LEU A 153 -9.67 -11.76 2.43
C LEU A 153 -9.37 -12.09 0.96
N ILE A 154 -10.35 -12.61 0.23
CA ILE A 154 -10.18 -12.93 -1.20
C ILE A 154 -9.94 -11.65 -2.01
N THR A 155 -10.75 -10.62 -1.81
CA THR A 155 -10.67 -9.37 -2.58
C THR A 155 -9.42 -8.56 -2.24
N THR A 156 -9.00 -8.54 -0.97
CA THR A 156 -7.72 -7.97 -0.53
C THR A 156 -6.54 -8.69 -1.17
N PHE A 157 -6.53 -10.02 -1.19
CA PHE A 157 -5.47 -10.77 -1.87
C PHE A 157 -5.40 -10.43 -3.36
N ILE A 158 -6.54 -10.41 -4.05
CA ILE A 158 -6.62 -10.04 -5.47
C ILE A 158 -6.10 -8.62 -5.71
N ALA A 159 -6.44 -7.66 -4.84
CA ALA A 159 -6.00 -6.28 -4.96
C ALA A 159 -4.46 -6.17 -4.86
N ILE A 160 -3.86 -6.76 -3.83
CA ILE A 160 -2.41 -6.71 -3.61
C ILE A 160 -1.64 -7.50 -4.67
N TYR A 161 -2.06 -8.72 -4.96
CA TYR A 161 -1.45 -9.55 -5.99
C TYR A 161 -1.55 -8.86 -7.36
N GLY A 162 -2.75 -8.42 -7.74
CA GLY A 162 -3.01 -7.80 -9.04
C GLY A 162 -2.22 -6.50 -9.24
N MET A 163 -2.17 -5.65 -8.21
CA MET A 163 -1.32 -4.45 -8.17
C MET A 163 0.14 -4.76 -8.54
N LEU A 164 0.71 -5.83 -7.98
CA LEU A 164 2.10 -6.21 -8.19
C LEU A 164 2.34 -6.83 -9.57
N ILE A 165 1.39 -7.62 -10.08
CA ILE A 165 1.43 -8.07 -11.47
C ILE A 165 1.37 -6.89 -12.44
N VAL A 166 0.55 -5.88 -12.17
CA VAL A 166 0.50 -4.63 -12.96
C VAL A 166 1.84 -3.91 -12.91
N LYS A 167 2.45 -3.76 -11.72
CA LYS A 167 3.79 -3.16 -11.57
C LYS A 167 4.83 -3.92 -12.40
N LYS A 168 4.80 -5.26 -12.38
CA LYS A 168 5.72 -6.11 -13.18
C LYS A 168 5.52 -5.93 -14.68
N LYS A 169 4.28 -5.92 -15.15
CA LYS A 169 3.94 -5.73 -16.58
C LYS A 169 4.25 -4.33 -17.10
N THR A 170 4.11 -3.31 -16.25
CA THR A 170 4.31 -1.90 -16.64
C THR A 170 5.71 -1.38 -16.37
N GLY A 171 6.45 -2.04 -15.46
CA GLY A 171 7.73 -1.57 -14.92
C GLY A 171 7.58 -0.36 -14.00
N ASN A 172 6.39 -0.13 -13.42
CA ASN A 172 6.07 1.11 -12.73
C ASN A 172 5.39 0.88 -11.38
N ALA A 173 6.01 1.37 -10.30
CA ALA A 173 5.56 1.20 -8.92
C ALA A 173 4.66 2.34 -8.41
N TRP A 174 4.46 3.41 -9.19
CA TRP A 174 3.52 4.47 -8.79
C TRP A 174 2.09 3.96 -8.69
N GLY A 175 1.71 2.93 -9.46
CA GLY A 175 0.40 2.27 -9.28
C GLY A 175 0.19 1.79 -7.85
N CYS A 176 1.21 1.18 -7.25
CA CYS A 176 1.16 0.73 -5.86
C CYS A 176 1.02 1.90 -4.87
N VAL A 177 1.85 2.94 -5.02
CA VAL A 177 1.77 4.14 -4.16
C VAL A 177 0.40 4.82 -4.27
N LEU A 178 -0.11 4.99 -5.49
CA LEU A 178 -1.39 5.65 -5.72
C LEU A 178 -2.56 4.84 -5.12
N ALA A 179 -2.51 3.51 -5.18
CA ALA A 179 -3.52 2.66 -4.54
C ALA A 179 -3.58 2.90 -3.02
N PHE A 180 -2.43 3.03 -2.36
CA PHE A 180 -2.38 3.30 -0.92
C PHE A 180 -2.75 4.74 -0.57
N CYS A 181 -2.50 5.70 -1.45
CA CYS A 181 -2.94 7.08 -1.26
C CYS A 181 -4.47 7.26 -1.40
N PHE A 182 -5.06 6.59 -2.39
CA PHE A 182 -6.39 6.94 -2.92
C PHE A 182 -7.41 5.80 -2.91
N ILE A 183 -7.06 4.61 -2.45
CA ILE A 183 -8.01 3.49 -2.39
C ILE A 183 -7.91 2.83 -1.01
N TRP A 184 -6.75 2.24 -0.68
CA TRP A 184 -6.56 1.45 0.53
C TRP A 184 -6.75 2.25 1.82
N ASN A 185 -6.14 3.44 1.92
CA ASN A 185 -6.30 4.32 3.09
C ASN A 185 -7.47 5.30 2.94
N ALA A 186 -8.35 5.10 1.94
CA ALA A 186 -9.35 6.08 1.56
C ALA A 186 -10.80 5.58 1.64
N LEU A 187 -10.98 4.26 1.57
CA LEU A 187 -12.25 3.54 1.63
C LEU A 187 -12.33 2.79 2.96
#